data_AF-G6FNL3-F1
#
_entry.id   AF-G6FNL3-F1
#
_cell.length_a   1.000
_cell.length_b   1.000
_cell.length_c   1.000
_cell.angle_alpha   90.00
_cell.angle_beta   90.00
_cell.angle_gamma   90.00
#
_symmetry.space_group_name_H-M   'P 1'
#
loop_
_entity.id
_entity.type
_entity.pdbx_description
1 polymer ?
#
loop_
_entity_poly.entity_id
_entity_poly.type
_entity_poly.pdbx_seq_one_letter_code
_entity_poly.pdbx_strand_id
1 'polypeptide(L)'
;MTEPEKESEKQQGLSKEAWTAISAIAVALIGGVVTIFATIYNNEPPPSPSPSTSSSEPSTLSSSPSETTPVPTVLPSASVSAQKLSQALDTVNIDFSDSKLRDHLDNPFSNYPQFAEGCLKLLNNQRLKEKVYLDVIFWNYTRELGGKVTSDSPDGDLNTNILKAAMLRAYNTRNGSNALSFGDIVEPKQ
;
A
#
# COMPACT_ATOMS: atom_id res chain seq x y z
N MET A 1 68.04 -33.17 -11.07
CA MET A 1 67.39 -32.86 -9.78
C MET A 1 66.31 -31.86 -10.08
N THR A 2 65.09 -32.23 -9.70
CA THR A 2 63.81 -31.69 -10.15
C THR A 2 63.45 -30.39 -9.42
N GLU A 3 62.96 -29.40 -10.16
CA GLU A 3 62.26 -28.23 -9.63
C GLU A 3 60.96 -28.07 -10.45
N PRO A 4 59.75 -28.16 -9.85
CA PRO A 4 58.52 -27.88 -10.58
C PRO A 4 58.14 -26.39 -10.45
N GLU A 5 57.99 -25.75 -11.61
CA GLU A 5 57.49 -24.40 -11.81
C GLU A 5 55.97 -24.29 -11.58
N LYS A 6 55.56 -23.08 -11.20
CA LYS A 6 54.19 -22.62 -10.94
C LYS A 6 53.31 -22.69 -12.19
N GLU A 7 52.13 -23.30 -12.05
CA GLU A 7 51.05 -23.20 -13.02
C GLU A 7 50.16 -21.99 -12.70
N SER A 8 50.07 -21.05 -13.65
CA SER A 8 49.12 -19.93 -13.65
C SER A 8 48.00 -20.28 -14.62
N GLU A 9 46.79 -20.51 -14.10
CA GLU A 9 45.59 -20.73 -14.90
C GLU A 9 45.23 -19.45 -15.67
N LYS A 10 45.22 -19.60 -16.99
CA LYS A 10 45.01 -18.55 -17.98
C LYS A 10 43.53 -18.58 -18.40
N GLN A 11 42.86 -17.45 -18.21
CA GLN A 11 41.50 -17.20 -18.70
C GLN A 11 41.38 -17.56 -20.19
N GLN A 12 40.55 -18.55 -20.51
CA GLN A 12 40.15 -18.85 -21.88
C GLN A 12 39.11 -17.82 -22.34
N GLY A 13 39.51 -17.02 -23.33
CA GLY A 13 38.63 -16.13 -24.06
C GLY A 13 37.59 -16.91 -24.85
N LEU A 14 36.31 -16.58 -24.64
CA LEU A 14 35.21 -17.09 -25.44
C LEU A 14 35.10 -16.30 -26.75
N SER A 15 34.95 -17.09 -27.82
CA SER A 15 35.11 -16.79 -29.24
C SER A 15 34.07 -15.80 -29.82
N LYS A 16 34.46 -15.15 -30.92
CA LYS A 16 33.76 -14.06 -31.64
C LYS A 16 32.50 -14.49 -32.42
N GLU A 17 31.99 -15.70 -32.24
CA GLU A 17 30.87 -16.23 -33.03
C GLU A 17 29.49 -16.15 -32.33
N ALA A 18 29.40 -15.54 -31.14
CA ALA A 18 28.16 -15.44 -30.37
C ALA A 18 27.37 -14.12 -30.52
N TRP A 19 27.64 -13.30 -31.55
CA TRP A 19 26.99 -11.98 -31.71
C TRP A 19 25.94 -11.88 -32.83
N THR A 20 25.58 -12.98 -33.50
CA THR A 20 24.65 -12.94 -34.65
C THR A 20 23.26 -13.44 -34.28
N ALA A 21 22.61 -12.86 -33.26
CA ALA A 21 21.21 -13.15 -32.96
C ALA A 21 20.46 -12.01 -32.25
N ILE A 22 20.78 -10.74 -32.55
CA ILE A 22 19.96 -9.61 -32.11
C ILE A 22 19.72 -8.67 -33.30
N SER A 23 18.63 -8.91 -34.02
CA SER A 23 17.98 -7.84 -34.80
C SER A 23 16.54 -8.20 -35.12
N ALA A 24 15.68 -7.17 -35.07
CA ALA A 24 14.24 -7.08 -35.36
C ALA A 24 13.35 -7.40 -34.14
N ILE A 25 12.52 -6.48 -33.62
CA ILE A 25 11.69 -5.49 -34.32
C ILE A 25 11.62 -4.17 -33.52
N ALA A 26 11.74 -3.06 -34.24
CA ALA A 26 11.55 -1.70 -33.76
C ALA A 26 10.18 -1.15 -34.20
N VAL A 27 9.51 -0.45 -33.27
CA VAL A 27 8.63 0.73 -33.42
C VAL A 27 7.42 0.68 -34.37
N ALA A 28 6.23 0.66 -33.77
CA ALA A 28 5.04 1.49 -34.08
C ALA A 28 3.91 1.01 -33.12
N LEU A 29 3.34 1.82 -32.22
CA LEU A 29 2.38 2.87 -32.51
C LEU A 29 2.31 3.85 -31.31
N ILE A 30 2.66 5.11 -31.56
CA ILE A 30 2.11 6.26 -30.83
C ILE A 30 0.74 6.54 -31.48
N GLY A 31 -0.32 6.57 -30.69
CA GLY A 31 -1.60 7.12 -31.13
C GLY A 31 -2.84 6.35 -30.67
N GLY A 32 -3.46 6.83 -29.58
CA GLY A 32 -4.91 6.81 -29.40
C GLY A 32 -5.53 5.59 -28.72
N VAL A 33 -5.83 5.72 -27.41
CA VAL A 33 -7.12 5.32 -26.84
C VAL A 33 -7.55 6.38 -25.82
N VAL A 34 -8.08 7.49 -26.34
CA VAL A 34 -9.20 8.21 -25.71
C VAL A 34 -10.47 7.59 -26.33
N THR A 35 -11.57 7.55 -25.59
CA THR A 35 -12.90 6.91 -25.86
C THR A 35 -12.91 5.38 -25.77
N ILE A 36 -13.71 4.75 -24.89
CA ILE A 36 -15.19 4.79 -24.91
C ILE A 36 -15.78 5.10 -23.51
N PHE A 37 -16.52 6.21 -23.43
CA PHE A 37 -17.61 6.44 -22.48
C PHE A 37 -18.86 5.70 -22.98
N ALA A 38 -19.67 5.19 -22.05
CA ALA A 38 -21.06 4.74 -22.23
C ALA A 38 -21.32 3.48 -23.08
N THR A 39 -21.55 2.35 -22.39
CA THR A 39 -22.71 1.45 -22.58
C THR A 39 -22.58 0.26 -21.63
N ILE A 40 -23.16 0.35 -20.41
CA ILE A 40 -24.07 -0.64 -19.80
C ILE A 40 -24.86 0.12 -18.69
N TYR A 41 -25.73 1.03 -19.12
CA TYR A 41 -26.94 1.37 -18.36
C TYR A 41 -28.06 0.74 -19.16
N ASN A 42 -28.62 -0.35 -18.64
CA ASN A 42 -29.96 -0.89 -18.92
C ASN A 42 -30.01 -2.31 -18.36
N ASN A 43 -30.58 -2.43 -17.15
CA ASN A 43 -31.50 -3.49 -16.76
C ASN A 43 -32.19 -3.10 -15.45
N GLU A 44 -33.22 -2.27 -15.58
CA GLU A 44 -34.44 -2.29 -14.75
C GLU A 44 -35.59 -2.64 -15.73
N PRO A 45 -36.80 -3.11 -15.36
CA PRO A 45 -37.42 -3.30 -14.03
C PRO A 45 -38.22 -4.67 -13.99
N PRO A 46 -39.29 -4.99 -13.19
CA PRO A 46 -40.39 -4.16 -12.63
C PRO A 46 -40.58 -4.24 -11.10
N PRO A 47 -41.39 -3.32 -10.52
CA PRO A 47 -41.78 -3.32 -9.11
C PRO A 47 -43.01 -4.21 -8.86
N SER A 48 -43.11 -4.85 -7.68
CA SER A 48 -44.39 -5.21 -7.03
C SER A 48 -44.18 -6.04 -5.76
N PRO A 49 -45.17 -6.17 -4.86
CA PRO A 49 -45.92 -5.12 -4.16
C PRO A 49 -45.77 -5.29 -2.63
N SER A 50 -45.93 -4.20 -1.88
CA SER A 50 -46.26 -4.31 -0.45
C SER A 50 -47.66 -4.90 -0.28
N PRO A 51 -47.88 -5.67 0.80
CA PRO A 51 -49.07 -5.42 1.59
C PRO A 51 -48.73 -4.96 3.01
N SER A 52 -49.47 -3.94 3.42
CA SER A 52 -49.49 -3.31 4.73
C SER A 52 -49.96 -4.24 5.85
N THR A 53 -49.87 -3.67 7.07
CA THR A 53 -50.66 -3.94 8.27
C THR A 53 -50.29 -5.18 9.10
N SER A 54 -49.65 -4.95 10.25
CA SER A 54 -50.41 -4.99 11.50
C SER A 54 -49.73 -4.18 12.59
N SER A 55 -50.52 -3.23 13.09
CA SER A 55 -50.35 -2.53 14.35
C SER A 55 -50.38 -3.54 15.51
N SER A 56 -49.55 -3.30 16.52
CA SER A 56 -49.78 -3.63 17.93
C SER A 56 -48.91 -2.68 18.78
N GLU A 57 -49.57 -1.66 19.34
CA GLU A 57 -49.11 -0.87 20.50
C GLU A 57 -49.06 -1.77 21.78
N PRO A 58 -48.97 -1.21 23.00
CA PRO A 58 -47.80 -0.58 23.61
C PRO A 58 -47.44 -1.27 24.95
N SER A 59 -46.25 -1.01 25.48
CA SER A 59 -46.02 -1.13 26.93
C SER A 59 -45.22 0.07 27.41
N THR A 60 -45.97 1.02 27.96
CA THR A 60 -45.53 2.08 28.87
C THR A 60 -45.04 1.52 30.21
N LEU A 61 -44.29 2.38 30.92
CA LEU A 61 -43.86 2.35 32.32
C LEU A 61 -42.47 1.73 32.52
N SER A 62 -41.55 2.28 33.31
CA SER A 62 -41.47 3.52 34.07
C SER A 62 -40.09 3.52 34.73
N SER A 63 -39.54 4.71 34.98
CA SER A 63 -38.56 5.01 36.04
C SER A 63 -37.13 4.47 35.88
N SER A 64 -36.16 5.37 35.68
CA SER A 64 -35.42 5.95 36.82
C SER A 64 -34.34 6.94 36.32
N PRO A 65 -34.23 8.15 36.89
CA PRO A 65 -33.08 9.00 36.70
C PRO A 65 -31.97 8.57 37.67
N SER A 66 -30.75 8.42 37.17
CA SER A 66 -29.59 8.40 38.04
C SER A 66 -28.52 9.29 37.44
N GLU A 67 -28.38 10.43 38.11
CA GLU A 67 -27.24 11.31 38.09
C GLU A 67 -25.91 10.57 38.20
N THR A 68 -24.95 11.12 37.44
CA THR A 68 -23.57 11.40 37.89
C THR A 68 -22.72 10.20 38.31
N THR A 69 -21.93 9.72 37.36
CA THR A 69 -20.49 9.50 37.61
C THR A 69 -19.73 9.85 36.32
N PRO A 70 -18.82 10.85 36.31
CA PRO A 70 -17.90 11.02 35.21
C PRO A 70 -16.93 9.83 35.23
N VAL A 71 -17.16 8.85 34.36
CA VAL A 71 -16.14 7.86 34.05
C VAL A 71 -14.93 8.63 33.49
N PRO A 72 -13.71 8.43 34.01
CA PRO A 72 -12.55 9.06 33.41
C PRO A 72 -12.41 8.52 31.98
N THR A 73 -12.70 9.39 31.01
CA THR A 73 -12.42 9.20 29.59
C THR A 73 -10.90 9.06 29.42
N VAL A 74 -10.39 7.84 29.61
CA VAL A 74 -9.03 7.49 29.20
C VAL A 74 -9.07 7.18 27.70
N LEU A 75 -9.34 8.20 26.89
CA LEU A 75 -9.14 8.20 25.44
C LEU A 75 -7.98 9.11 24.94
N PRO A 76 -6.90 9.43 25.71
CA PRO A 76 -5.76 10.13 25.12
C PRO A 76 -4.70 9.19 24.51
N SER A 77 -4.67 7.90 24.86
CA SER A 77 -3.52 7.05 24.50
C SER A 77 -3.49 6.59 23.04
N ALA A 78 -4.65 6.23 22.47
CA ALA A 78 -4.72 5.77 21.07
C ALA A 78 -4.45 6.95 20.11
N SER A 79 -5.10 8.09 20.34
CA SER A 79 -4.95 9.29 19.50
C SER A 79 -3.50 9.82 19.49
N VAL A 80 -2.80 9.81 20.62
CA VAL A 80 -1.37 10.19 20.69
C VAL A 80 -0.50 9.21 19.88
N SER A 81 -0.83 7.91 19.88
CA SER A 81 -0.10 6.92 19.08
C SER A 81 -0.33 7.12 17.57
N ALA A 82 -1.57 7.39 17.14
CA ALA A 82 -1.91 7.68 15.75
C ALA A 82 -1.23 8.96 15.24
N GLN A 83 -1.20 10.02 16.06
CA GLN A 83 -0.48 11.26 15.74
C GLN A 83 1.03 11.02 15.57
N LYS A 84 1.64 10.27 16.49
CA LYS A 84 3.06 9.90 16.41
C LYS A 84 3.35 9.08 15.14
N LEU A 85 2.47 8.15 14.79
CA LEU A 85 2.60 7.32 13.60
C LEU A 85 2.47 8.15 12.32
N SER A 86 1.49 9.07 12.26
CA SER A 86 1.34 10.01 11.15
C SER A 86 2.57 10.92 10.98
N GLN A 87 3.14 11.41 12.08
CA GLN A 87 4.34 12.23 12.03
C GLN A 87 5.55 11.41 11.53
N ALA A 88 5.71 10.18 12.01
CA ALA A 88 6.77 9.29 11.55
C ALA A 88 6.68 9.01 10.05
N LEU A 89 5.47 8.79 9.51
CA LEU A 89 5.24 8.63 8.07
C LEU A 89 5.67 9.86 7.28
N ASP A 90 5.31 11.07 7.73
CA ASP A 90 5.71 12.30 7.04
C ASP A 90 7.24 12.45 7.01
N THR A 91 7.95 12.05 8.08
CA THR A 91 9.43 12.08 8.09
C THR A 91 10.09 11.16 7.05
N VAL A 92 9.36 10.16 6.53
CA VAL A 92 9.85 9.25 5.48
C VAL A 92 9.20 9.52 4.11
N ASN A 93 8.58 10.70 3.95
CA ASN A 93 7.87 11.11 2.74
C ASN A 93 6.65 10.23 2.40
N ILE A 94 5.95 9.72 3.41
CA ILE A 94 4.65 9.06 3.25
C ILE A 94 3.55 9.96 3.83
N ASP A 95 2.53 10.25 3.02
CA ASP A 95 1.34 11.04 3.42
C ASP A 95 0.07 10.28 3.02
N PHE A 96 -1.09 10.93 3.08
CA PHE A 96 -2.40 10.36 2.75
C PHE A 96 -3.01 11.09 1.55
N SER A 97 -3.69 10.38 0.66
CA SER A 97 -4.37 11.03 -0.48
C SER A 97 -5.59 11.84 -0.07
N ASP A 98 -6.23 11.47 1.04
CA ASP A 98 -7.33 12.17 1.70
C ASP A 98 -7.01 12.30 3.19
N SER A 99 -7.26 13.47 3.78
CA SER A 99 -6.99 13.72 5.20
C SER A 99 -7.82 12.83 6.13
N LYS A 100 -9.01 12.39 5.72
CA LYS A 100 -9.88 11.46 6.48
C LYS A 100 -9.25 10.08 6.64
N LEU A 101 -8.34 9.70 5.75
CA LEU A 101 -7.63 8.42 5.86
C LEU A 101 -6.66 8.40 7.05
N ARG A 102 -6.34 9.55 7.65
CA ARG A 102 -5.56 9.61 8.89
C ARG A 102 -6.33 9.06 10.08
N ASP A 103 -7.65 9.18 10.09
CA ASP A 103 -8.51 8.66 11.16
C ASP A 103 -8.42 7.12 11.23
N HIS A 104 -8.07 6.46 10.12
CA HIS A 104 -7.85 5.03 10.09
C HIS A 104 -6.60 4.58 10.86
N LEU A 105 -5.67 5.48 11.22
CA LEU A 105 -4.55 5.16 12.11
C LEU A 105 -4.97 5.01 13.57
N ASP A 106 -6.09 5.62 13.98
CA ASP A 106 -6.62 5.51 15.35
C ASP A 106 -7.63 4.37 15.49
N ASN A 107 -8.00 3.73 14.38
CA ASN A 107 -8.96 2.63 14.34
C ASN A 107 -8.24 1.27 14.43
N PRO A 108 -8.34 0.53 15.55
CA PRO A 108 -7.69 -0.77 15.70
C PRO A 108 -8.28 -1.88 14.80
N PHE A 109 -9.46 -1.65 14.22
CA PHE A 109 -10.07 -2.55 13.24
C PHE A 109 -9.64 -2.24 11.80
N SER A 110 -8.88 -1.16 11.61
CA SER A 110 -8.23 -0.84 10.34
C SER A 110 -6.91 -1.58 10.22
N ASN A 111 -6.52 -1.94 9.01
CA ASN A 111 -5.18 -2.46 8.72
C ASN A 111 -4.12 -1.34 8.62
N TYR A 112 -4.53 -0.07 8.64
CA TYR A 112 -3.65 1.08 8.44
C TYR A 112 -2.56 1.22 9.51
N PRO A 113 -2.82 1.00 10.81
CA PRO A 113 -1.79 1.14 11.84
C PRO A 113 -0.63 0.16 11.61
N GLN A 114 -0.93 -1.15 11.51
CA GLN A 114 0.11 -2.17 11.28
C GLN A 114 0.79 -1.99 9.92
N PHE A 115 0.04 -1.57 8.90
CA PHE A 115 0.61 -1.33 7.57
C PHE A 115 1.58 -0.14 7.57
N ALA A 116 1.23 0.95 8.26
CA ALA A 116 2.09 2.11 8.43
C ALA A 116 3.37 1.75 9.21
N GLU A 117 3.26 0.97 10.28
CA GLU A 117 4.42 0.46 11.01
C GLU A 117 5.34 -0.39 10.13
N GLY A 118 4.78 -1.28 9.31
CA GLY A 118 5.55 -2.07 8.34
C GLY A 118 6.27 -1.20 7.30
N CYS A 119 5.65 -0.12 6.83
CA CYS A 119 6.29 0.86 5.95
C CYS A 119 7.49 1.52 6.64
N LEU A 120 7.33 1.95 7.89
CA LEU A 120 8.39 2.58 8.67
C LEU A 120 9.53 1.61 8.98
N LYS A 121 9.21 0.35 9.32
CA LYS A 121 10.19 -0.71 9.57
C LYS A 121 11.03 -1.01 8.31
N LEU A 122 10.39 -1.05 7.14
CA LEU A 122 11.08 -1.26 5.87
C LEU A 122 12.03 -0.11 5.53
N LEU A 123 11.57 1.14 5.68
CA LEU A 123 12.36 2.32 5.33
C LEU A 123 13.47 2.56 6.35
N ASN A 124 13.22 2.35 7.64
CA ASN A 124 14.20 2.49 8.72
C ASN A 124 14.96 3.83 8.64
N ASN A 125 16.28 3.80 8.45
CA ASN A 125 17.15 4.97 8.29
C ASN A 125 17.11 5.59 6.88
N GLN A 126 16.09 5.27 6.09
CA GLN A 126 15.86 5.82 4.75
C GLN A 126 14.51 6.55 4.71
N ARG A 127 14.35 7.38 3.69
CA ARG A 127 13.09 8.01 3.28
C ARG A 127 12.89 7.82 1.79
N LEU A 128 11.65 7.94 1.32
CA LEU A 128 11.39 8.07 -0.11
C LEU A 128 11.94 9.42 -0.59
N LYS A 129 12.47 9.52 -1.82
CA LYS A 129 13.01 10.78 -2.37
C LYS A 129 11.93 11.85 -2.59
N GLU A 130 10.70 11.41 -2.84
CA GLU A 130 9.53 12.26 -3.05
C GLU A 130 8.33 11.68 -2.30
N LYS A 131 7.30 12.50 -2.07
CA LYS A 131 6.13 12.08 -1.31
C LYS A 131 5.35 10.97 -2.02
N VAL A 132 4.88 9.98 -1.27
CA VAL A 132 3.98 8.90 -1.73
C VAL A 132 2.79 8.76 -0.78
N TYR A 133 1.63 8.32 -1.30
CA TYR A 133 0.42 8.16 -0.50
C TYR A 133 0.34 6.75 0.11
N LEU A 134 0.12 6.64 1.42
CA LEU A 134 0.04 5.39 2.16
C LEU A 134 -1.06 4.48 1.59
N ASP A 135 -2.23 5.04 1.29
CA ASP A 135 -3.38 4.33 0.74
C ASP A 135 -3.12 3.76 -0.66
N VAL A 136 -2.30 4.45 -1.47
CA VAL A 136 -1.87 3.94 -2.78
C VAL A 136 -0.84 2.82 -2.63
N ILE A 137 0.07 2.91 -1.65
CA ILE A 137 0.98 1.80 -1.31
C ILE A 137 0.16 0.60 -0.83
N PHE A 138 -0.81 0.82 0.06
CA PHE A 138 -1.70 -0.21 0.59
C PHE A 138 -2.51 -0.88 -0.51
N TRP A 139 -3.12 -0.12 -1.41
CA TRP A 139 -3.83 -0.66 -2.57
C TRP A 139 -2.93 -1.52 -3.44
N ASN A 140 -1.70 -1.08 -3.75
CA ASN A 140 -0.79 -1.86 -4.57
C ASN A 140 -0.36 -3.15 -3.86
N TYR A 141 -0.05 -3.07 -2.57
CA TYR A 141 0.33 -4.22 -1.76
C TYR A 141 -0.78 -5.29 -1.74
N THR A 142 -2.01 -4.86 -1.47
CA THR A 142 -3.17 -5.76 -1.40
C THR A 142 -3.53 -6.35 -2.77
N ARG A 143 -3.32 -5.60 -3.86
CA ARG A 143 -3.47 -6.11 -5.23
C ARG A 143 -2.47 -7.23 -5.54
N GLU A 144 -1.20 -7.07 -5.17
CA GLU A 144 -0.17 -8.09 -5.37
C GLU A 144 -0.47 -9.37 -4.55
N LEU A 145 -1.18 -9.24 -3.43
CA LEU A 145 -1.71 -10.37 -2.64
C LEU A 145 -3.02 -10.97 -3.21
N GLY A 146 -3.49 -10.51 -4.36
CA GLY A 146 -4.75 -10.99 -4.96
C GLY A 146 -6.00 -10.58 -4.14
N GLY A 147 -5.94 -9.44 -3.44
CA GLY A 147 -7.02 -8.92 -2.62
C GLY A 147 -7.16 -9.59 -1.24
N LYS A 148 -6.26 -10.53 -0.91
CA LYS A 148 -6.22 -11.14 0.41
C LYS A 148 -5.34 -10.28 1.32
N VAL A 149 -5.96 -9.39 2.08
CA VAL A 149 -5.28 -8.71 3.19
C VAL A 149 -5.30 -9.66 4.37
N THR A 150 -4.37 -10.60 4.39
CA THR A 150 -4.07 -11.32 5.61
C THR A 150 -3.30 -10.34 6.52
N SER A 151 -3.75 -10.18 7.77
CA SER A 151 -2.95 -9.51 8.81
C SER A 151 -1.73 -10.40 9.09
N ASP A 152 -0.79 -10.47 8.16
CA ASP A 152 0.27 -11.49 8.16
C ASP A 152 1.24 -11.35 9.32
N SER A 153 1.17 -10.24 10.06
CA SER A 153 1.72 -10.18 11.40
C SER A 153 1.04 -9.06 12.21
N PRO A 154 0.62 -9.32 13.45
CA PRO A 154 0.16 -8.27 14.36
C PRO A 154 1.26 -7.24 14.66
N ASP A 155 2.53 -7.58 14.41
CA ASP A 155 3.71 -6.74 14.67
C ASP A 155 4.11 -5.89 13.45
N GLY A 156 3.27 -5.82 12.41
CA GLY A 156 3.56 -5.07 11.18
C GLY A 156 4.63 -5.74 10.29
N ASP A 157 4.90 -7.02 10.46
CA ASP A 157 5.87 -7.78 9.66
C ASP A 157 5.29 -8.17 8.29
N LEU A 158 5.24 -7.18 7.40
CA LEU A 158 4.74 -7.32 6.03
C LEU A 158 5.75 -8.07 5.13
N ASN A 159 5.24 -8.69 4.07
CA ASN A 159 6.11 -9.26 3.03
C ASN A 159 6.92 -8.14 2.36
N THR A 160 8.20 -8.07 2.71
CA THR A 160 9.08 -6.97 2.31
C THR A 160 9.23 -6.84 0.79
N ASN A 161 9.23 -7.94 0.05
CA ASN A 161 9.37 -7.89 -1.42
C ASN A 161 8.12 -7.28 -2.06
N ILE A 162 6.94 -7.68 -1.59
CA ILE A 162 5.68 -7.11 -2.06
C ILE A 162 5.57 -5.64 -1.66
N LEU A 163 5.98 -5.28 -0.44
CA LEU A 163 5.96 -3.89 0.03
C LEU A 163 6.89 -2.98 -0.78
N LYS A 164 8.11 -3.43 -1.09
CA LYS A 164 9.02 -2.69 -1.98
C LYS A 164 8.43 -2.48 -3.37
N ALA A 165 7.81 -3.51 -3.95
CA ALA A 165 7.14 -3.41 -5.25
C ALA A 165 5.94 -2.45 -5.20
N ALA A 166 5.15 -2.50 -4.14
CA ALA A 166 4.01 -1.62 -3.92
C ALA A 166 4.44 -0.15 -3.78
N MET A 167 5.50 0.12 -3.00
CA MET A 167 6.08 1.45 -2.88
C MET A 167 6.62 1.97 -4.21
N LEU A 168 7.31 1.12 -4.99
CA LEU A 168 7.82 1.48 -6.32
C LEU A 168 6.70 1.87 -7.27
N ARG A 169 5.63 1.06 -7.35
CA ARG A 169 4.47 1.37 -8.19
C ARG A 169 3.79 2.67 -7.76
N ALA A 170 3.61 2.86 -6.45
CA ALA A 170 2.98 4.06 -5.91
C ALA A 170 3.84 5.32 -6.18
N TYR A 171 5.17 5.22 -6.06
CA TYR A 171 6.13 6.28 -6.37
C TYR A 171 6.04 6.69 -7.84
N ASN A 172 6.17 5.73 -8.76
CA ASN A 172 6.09 6.00 -10.20
C ASN A 172 4.74 6.61 -10.60
N THR A 173 3.64 6.09 -10.03
CA THR A 173 2.28 6.58 -10.32
C THR A 173 2.09 8.02 -9.86
N ARG A 174 2.51 8.36 -8.63
CA ARG A 174 2.29 9.70 -8.07
C ARG A 174 3.21 10.74 -8.70
N ASN A 175 4.46 10.39 -8.93
CA ASN A 175 5.50 11.35 -9.31
C ASN A 175 5.76 11.37 -10.83
N GLY A 176 5.04 10.57 -11.61
CA GLY A 176 5.23 10.47 -13.07
C GLY A 176 6.63 9.97 -13.44
N SER A 177 7.26 9.17 -12.58
CA SER A 177 8.63 8.71 -12.75
C SER A 177 8.68 7.29 -13.33
N ASN A 178 9.88 6.86 -13.73
CA ASN A 178 10.13 5.52 -14.29
C ASN A 178 11.24 4.80 -13.51
N ALA A 179 11.22 4.92 -12.18
CA ALA A 179 12.17 4.20 -11.34
C ALA A 179 12.01 2.69 -11.55
N LEU A 180 13.13 1.97 -11.60
CA LEU A 180 13.17 0.54 -11.95
C LEU A 180 13.29 -0.35 -10.72
N SER A 181 13.75 0.22 -9.60
CA SER A 181 13.98 -0.51 -8.36
C SER A 181 13.64 0.34 -7.14
N PHE A 182 13.47 -0.34 -6.00
CA PHE A 182 13.29 0.33 -4.71
C PHE A 182 14.49 1.23 -4.35
N GLY A 183 15.71 0.84 -4.72
CA GLY A 183 16.92 1.64 -4.47
C GLY A 183 16.92 2.98 -5.20
N ASP A 184 16.22 3.08 -6.32
CA ASP A 184 16.14 4.31 -7.12
C ASP A 184 15.26 5.37 -6.46
N ILE A 185 14.33 4.96 -5.56
CA ILE A 185 13.31 5.83 -4.97
C ILE A 185 13.57 6.17 -3.50
N VAL A 186 14.65 5.65 -2.91
CA VAL A 186 15.01 5.88 -1.51
C VAL A 186 16.32 6.63 -1.38
N GLU A 187 16.47 7.32 -0.26
CA GLU A 187 17.69 8.02 0.15
C GLU A 187 17.85 7.95 1.68
N PRO A 188 19.05 8.17 2.22
CA PRO A 188 19.26 8.24 3.66
C PRO A 188 18.37 9.31 4.31
N LYS A 189 17.83 9.01 5.48
CA LYS A 189 17.12 10.00 6.31
C LYS A 189 18.15 11.01 6.85
N GLN A 190 17.91 12.31 6.60
CA GLN A 190 18.72 13.41 7.14
C GLN A 190 18.34 13.72 8.60
#